data_AF-A0A0K0EN24-F1
#
_entry.id   AF-A0A0K0EN24-F1
#
_cell.length_a   1.000
_cell.length_b   1.000
_cell.length_c   1.000
_cell.angle_alpha   90.00
_cell.angle_beta   90.00
_cell.angle_gamma   90.00
#
_symmetry.space_group_name_H-M   'P 1'
#
loop_
_entity.id
_entity.type
_entity.pdbx_description
1 polymer ?
#
loop_
_entity_poly.entity_id
_entity_poly.type
_entity_poly.pdbx_seq_one_letter_code
_entity_poly.pdbx_strand_id
1 'polypeptide(L)'
;MYIIMFSKQYADLKSAYYQLQFYILIVDSLSYLNSNASNRLPNYGVFNYFFEKLRIEQVDIRIVNFICHTTIFSQYIGVVFLALNRFTAIYLHIYYDRFWKYLLPISVLFIYLFPLIFTWPYLCNLTVYRILWDDDGEGGYNITTKENKCIYFNKASVISSFSFGCSSISALLNFASLAYLVKEKGFLALFRSTEKSSRNSITQYNSNKTKSERNMLLCSIISFFFGLLFGICSQLSYYFSQNKMWSGFRINCMAISIFYDLTSLSKCWMLLATSSTIRKEIRRIFLGNNSLNQVKLINLRSSNVIAVKRKSQLQRSKTSF
;
A
#
# COMPACT_ATOMS: atom_id res chain seq x y z
N MET A 1 -7.16 10.80 -3.81
CA MET A 1 -5.78 10.45 -4.23
C MET A 1 -5.60 10.53 -5.75
N TYR A 2 -6.46 9.91 -6.55
CA TYR A 2 -6.44 9.98 -8.02
C TYR A 2 -6.27 11.42 -8.57
N ILE A 3 -7.12 12.35 -8.12
CA ILE A 3 -7.09 13.76 -8.55
C ILE A 3 -5.71 14.41 -8.29
N ILE A 4 -5.08 14.11 -7.15
CA ILE A 4 -3.77 14.66 -6.80
C ILE A 4 -2.69 14.09 -7.72
N MET A 5 -2.75 12.78 -7.98
CA MET A 5 -1.75 12.09 -8.79
C MET A 5 -1.78 12.45 -10.27
N PHE A 6 -2.97 12.63 -10.83
CA PHE A 6 -3.14 12.98 -12.24
C PHE A 6 -3.25 14.48 -12.48
N SER A 7 -3.11 15.31 -11.43
CA SER A 7 -3.06 16.77 -11.58
C SER A 7 -1.83 17.18 -12.40
N LYS A 8 -2.02 18.13 -13.32
CA LYS A 8 -0.93 18.75 -14.09
C LYS A 8 0.09 19.47 -13.18
N GLN A 9 -0.29 19.82 -11.94
CA GLN A 9 0.55 20.56 -11.01
C GLN A 9 1.71 19.74 -10.43
N TYR A 10 1.61 18.41 -10.41
CA TYR A 10 2.58 17.55 -9.73
C TYR A 10 3.24 16.57 -10.70
N ALA A 11 4.26 17.03 -11.43
CA ALA A 11 5.01 16.21 -12.37
C ALA A 11 5.60 14.94 -11.71
N ASP A 12 6.06 15.05 -10.46
CA ASP A 12 6.66 13.93 -9.72
C ASP A 12 5.73 12.73 -9.57
N LEU A 13 4.42 12.96 -9.42
CA LEU A 13 3.41 11.90 -9.23
C LEU A 13 3.07 11.16 -10.53
N LYS A 14 3.58 11.65 -11.68
CA LYS A 14 3.46 10.97 -12.97
C LYS A 14 4.49 9.87 -13.17
N SER A 15 5.43 9.69 -12.24
CA SER A 15 6.39 8.60 -12.34
C SER A 15 5.68 7.24 -12.31
N ALA A 16 6.24 6.28 -13.05
CA ALA A 16 5.70 4.93 -13.10
C ALA A 16 5.62 4.29 -11.70
N TYR A 17 6.55 4.63 -10.80
CA TYR A 17 6.52 4.20 -9.41
C TYR A 17 5.23 4.61 -8.68
N TYR A 18 4.89 5.91 -8.69
CA TYR A 18 3.70 6.40 -7.99
C TYR A 18 2.42 5.87 -8.63
N GLN A 19 2.37 5.81 -9.96
CA GLN A 19 1.22 5.25 -10.68
C GLN A 19 1.01 3.77 -10.31
N LEU A 20 2.07 2.97 -10.30
CA LEU A 20 2.01 1.57 -9.91
C LEU A 20 1.56 1.40 -8.45
N GLN A 21 2.11 2.20 -7.53
CA GLN A 21 1.68 2.19 -6.13
C GLN A 21 0.19 2.50 -5.97
N PHE A 22 -0.36 3.39 -6.78
CA PHE A 22 -1.78 3.72 -6.74
C PHE A 22 -2.67 2.59 -7.24
N TYR A 23 -2.32 1.95 -8.36
CA TYR A 23 -3.09 0.79 -8.84
C TYR A 23 -3.10 -0.35 -7.81
N ILE A 24 -1.94 -0.59 -7.18
CA ILE A 24 -1.82 -1.59 -6.11
C ILE A 24 -2.60 -1.15 -4.86
N LEU A 25 -2.60 0.14 -4.52
CA LEU A 25 -3.39 0.66 -3.39
C LEU A 25 -4.89 0.40 -3.57
N ILE A 26 -5.42 0.45 -4.79
CA ILE A 26 -6.83 0.08 -5.06
C ILE A 26 -7.06 -1.39 -4.69
N VAL A 27 -6.17 -2.26 -5.15
CA VAL A 27 -6.21 -3.70 -4.81
C VAL A 27 -6.10 -3.90 -3.31
N ASP A 28 -5.17 -3.24 -2.64
CA ASP A 28 -4.97 -3.32 -1.19
C ASP A 28 -6.21 -2.87 -0.43
N SER A 29 -6.86 -1.79 -0.88
CA SER A 29 -8.08 -1.28 -0.25
C SER A 29 -9.23 -2.28 -0.37
N LEU A 30 -9.40 -2.90 -1.55
CA LEU A 30 -10.38 -3.96 -1.76
C LEU A 30 -10.06 -5.20 -0.92
N SER A 31 -8.79 -5.60 -0.87
CA SER A 31 -8.33 -6.75 -0.07
C SER A 31 -8.53 -6.51 1.42
N TYR A 32 -8.26 -5.30 1.90
CA TYR A 32 -8.52 -4.87 3.27
C TYR A 32 -10.01 -4.94 3.61
N LEU A 33 -10.89 -4.32 2.80
CA LEU A 33 -12.34 -4.37 3.02
C LEU A 33 -12.85 -5.81 3.02
N ASN A 34 -12.37 -6.61 2.07
CA ASN A 34 -12.78 -8.00 1.95
C ASN A 34 -12.30 -8.85 3.12
N SER A 35 -11.04 -8.70 3.57
CA SER A 35 -10.51 -9.41 4.73
C SER A 35 -11.27 -9.05 6.02
N ASN A 36 -11.67 -7.78 6.17
CA ASN A 36 -12.52 -7.38 7.30
C ASN A 36 -13.90 -8.06 7.22
N ALA A 37 -14.53 -8.08 6.05
CA ALA A 37 -15.84 -8.70 5.85
C ALA A 37 -15.82 -10.23 5.97
N SER A 38 -14.77 -10.89 5.46
CA SER A 38 -14.69 -12.34 5.32
C SER A 38 -14.02 -13.07 6.48
N ASN A 39 -13.10 -12.39 7.18
CA ASN A 39 -12.31 -13.00 8.25
C ASN A 39 -12.48 -12.26 9.57
N ARG A 40 -12.33 -10.94 9.61
CA ARG A 40 -12.27 -10.21 10.89
C ARG A 40 -13.61 -10.15 11.59
N LEU A 41 -14.64 -9.61 10.94
CA LEU A 41 -15.97 -9.47 11.52
C LEU A 41 -16.54 -10.84 11.97
N PRO A 42 -16.49 -11.92 11.15
CA PRO A 42 -16.98 -13.21 11.59
C PRO A 42 -16.17 -13.85 12.74
N ASN A 43 -14.88 -13.55 12.88
CA ASN A 43 -14.05 -14.15 13.94
C ASN A 43 -13.96 -13.32 15.22
N TYR A 44 -14.39 -12.05 15.17
CA TYR A 44 -14.37 -11.16 16.34
C TYR A 44 -15.71 -11.19 17.11
N GLY A 45 -16.66 -12.03 16.69
CA GLY A 45 -18.02 -12.07 17.26
C GLY A 45 -18.87 -10.86 16.89
N VAL A 46 -18.38 -9.98 16.02
CA VAL A 46 -19.12 -8.79 15.56
C VAL A 46 -20.17 -9.27 14.55
N PHE A 47 -21.44 -8.96 14.81
CA PHE A 47 -22.57 -9.46 14.02
C PHE A 47 -22.71 -10.99 14.02
N ASN A 48 -22.47 -11.66 15.15
CA ASN A 48 -22.61 -13.12 15.28
C ASN A 48 -23.94 -13.65 14.69
N TYR A 49 -25.08 -13.05 15.05
CA TYR A 49 -26.40 -13.40 14.50
C TYR A 49 -26.47 -13.35 12.95
N PHE A 50 -25.82 -12.37 12.34
CA PHE A 50 -25.79 -12.25 10.87
C PHE A 50 -25.00 -13.39 10.24
N PHE A 51 -23.79 -13.69 10.73
CA PHE A 51 -22.97 -14.77 10.19
C PHE A 51 -23.56 -16.15 10.49
N GLU A 52 -24.20 -16.31 11.65
CA GLU A 52 -24.95 -17.52 12.00
C GLU A 52 -26.12 -17.75 11.03
N LYS A 53 -26.89 -16.70 10.72
CA LYS A 53 -27.94 -16.78 9.72
C LYS A 53 -27.39 -17.16 8.34
N LEU A 54 -26.30 -16.53 7.89
CA LEU A 54 -25.65 -16.89 6.62
C LEU A 54 -25.18 -18.35 6.60
N ARG A 55 -24.70 -18.87 7.74
CA ARG A 55 -24.30 -20.27 7.90
C ARG A 55 -25.50 -21.21 7.81
N ILE A 56 -26.56 -20.95 8.58
CA ILE A 56 -27.78 -21.77 8.63
C ILE A 56 -28.45 -21.81 7.26
N GLU A 57 -28.62 -20.66 6.62
CA GLU A 57 -29.20 -20.52 5.28
C GLU A 57 -28.26 -21.00 4.16
N GLN A 58 -27.01 -21.34 4.49
CA GLN A 58 -25.98 -21.77 3.54
C GLN A 58 -25.82 -20.81 2.36
N VAL A 59 -25.81 -19.50 2.66
CA VAL A 59 -25.75 -18.45 1.64
C VAL A 59 -24.47 -18.59 0.81
N ASP A 60 -24.65 -18.51 -0.50
CA ASP A 60 -23.56 -18.60 -1.46
C ASP A 60 -22.69 -17.34 -1.43
N ILE A 61 -21.47 -17.50 -0.93
CA ILE A 61 -20.48 -16.42 -0.80
C ILE A 61 -19.31 -16.58 -1.78
N ARG A 62 -19.49 -17.31 -2.89
CA ARG A 62 -18.42 -17.60 -3.87
C ARG A 62 -17.75 -16.33 -4.42
N ILE A 63 -18.54 -15.28 -4.63
CA ILE A 63 -18.05 -13.99 -5.14
C ILE A 63 -17.11 -13.33 -4.12
N VAL A 64 -17.45 -13.38 -2.83
CA VAL A 64 -16.60 -12.83 -1.75
C VAL A 64 -15.28 -13.60 -1.68
N ASN A 65 -15.33 -14.93 -1.73
CA ASN A 65 -14.12 -15.75 -1.73
C ASN A 65 -13.28 -15.52 -2.99
N PHE A 66 -13.90 -15.40 -4.16
CA PHE A 66 -13.24 -15.07 -5.42
C PHE A 66 -12.50 -13.73 -5.32
N ILE A 67 -13.19 -12.65 -4.92
CA ILE A 67 -12.60 -11.32 -4.74
C ILE A 67 -11.43 -11.35 -3.74
N CYS A 68 -11.59 -12.11 -2.64
CA CYS A 68 -10.54 -12.32 -1.64
C CYS A 68 -9.24 -12.79 -2.30
N HIS A 69 -9.30 -13.93 -2.98
CA HIS A 69 -8.10 -14.52 -3.58
C HIS A 69 -7.60 -13.70 -4.76
N THR A 70 -8.49 -13.12 -5.57
CA THR A 70 -8.08 -12.30 -6.72
C THR A 70 -7.28 -11.10 -6.24
N THR A 71 -7.73 -10.42 -5.19
CA THR A 71 -6.99 -9.29 -4.62
C THR A 71 -5.67 -9.72 -3.98
N ILE A 72 -5.62 -10.85 -3.25
CA ILE A 72 -4.37 -11.40 -2.69
C ILE A 72 -3.33 -11.68 -3.79
N PHE A 73 -3.72 -12.40 -4.85
CA PHE A 73 -2.83 -12.67 -5.99
C PHE A 73 -2.39 -11.38 -6.70
N SER A 74 -3.33 -10.44 -6.90
CA SER A 74 -3.03 -9.11 -7.47
C SER A 74 -1.99 -8.36 -6.64
N GLN A 75 -2.06 -8.42 -5.30
CA GLN A 75 -1.10 -7.78 -4.40
C GLN A 75 0.30 -8.35 -4.58
N TYR A 76 0.44 -9.69 -4.61
CA TYR A 76 1.74 -10.35 -4.80
C TYR A 76 2.38 -9.99 -6.14
N ILE A 77 1.60 -9.98 -7.23
CA ILE A 77 2.06 -9.54 -8.55
C ILE A 77 2.49 -8.06 -8.51
N GLY A 78 1.67 -7.21 -7.87
CA GLY A 78 1.97 -5.80 -7.71
C GLY A 78 3.28 -5.55 -6.98
N VAL A 79 3.56 -6.30 -5.92
CA VAL A 79 4.82 -6.23 -5.16
C VAL A 79 6.01 -6.59 -6.04
N VAL A 80 5.89 -7.60 -6.91
CA VAL A 80 6.94 -7.96 -7.88
C VAL A 80 7.21 -6.81 -8.84
N PHE A 81 6.18 -6.21 -9.43
CA PHE A 81 6.37 -5.06 -10.33
C PHE A 81 6.93 -3.83 -9.60
N LEU A 82 6.58 -3.61 -8.33
CA LEU A 82 7.19 -2.53 -7.53
C LEU A 82 8.67 -2.79 -7.24
N ALA A 83 9.06 -4.04 -7.00
CA ALA A 83 10.46 -4.41 -6.85
C ALA A 83 11.22 -4.23 -8.18
N LEU A 84 10.62 -4.65 -9.29
CA LEU A 84 11.19 -4.46 -10.63
C LEU A 84 11.32 -2.98 -10.99
N ASN A 85 10.33 -2.16 -10.65
CA ASN A 85 10.36 -0.71 -10.88
C ASN A 85 11.53 -0.05 -10.16
N ARG A 86 11.75 -0.41 -8.89
CA ARG A 86 12.88 0.10 -8.11
C ARG A 86 14.21 -0.38 -8.66
N PHE A 87 14.32 -1.67 -8.97
CA PHE A 87 15.52 -2.25 -9.56
C PHE A 87 15.90 -1.54 -10.86
N THR A 88 14.95 -1.36 -11.77
CA THR A 88 15.18 -0.68 -13.04
C THR A 88 15.43 0.83 -12.89
N ALA A 89 14.83 1.50 -11.90
CA ALA A 89 15.12 2.90 -11.60
C ALA A 89 16.58 3.11 -11.16
N ILE A 90 17.15 2.13 -10.45
CA ILE A 90 18.53 2.16 -9.95
C ILE A 90 19.49 1.70 -11.05
N TYR A 91 19.25 0.53 -11.65
CA TYR A 91 20.19 -0.11 -12.58
C TYR A 91 20.10 0.45 -14.01
N LEU A 92 18.91 0.77 -14.50
CA LEU A 92 18.66 1.25 -15.88
C LEU A 92 18.27 2.72 -15.92
N HIS A 93 18.99 3.57 -15.19
CA HIS A 93 18.63 4.99 -15.03
C HIS A 93 18.39 5.73 -16.37
N ILE A 94 19.20 5.47 -17.40
CA ILE A 94 19.11 6.13 -18.72
C ILE A 94 17.86 5.69 -19.50
N TYR A 95 17.48 4.41 -19.36
CA TYR A 95 16.39 3.82 -20.15
C TYR A 95 15.09 3.67 -19.37
N TYR A 96 15.05 4.10 -18.10
CA TYR A 96 13.93 3.92 -17.18
C TYR A 96 12.61 4.43 -17.76
N ASP A 97 12.57 5.67 -18.23
CA ASP A 97 11.34 6.29 -18.73
C ASP A 97 10.81 5.58 -19.98
N ARG A 98 11.71 5.20 -20.91
CA ARG A 98 11.33 4.44 -22.11
C ARG A 98 10.83 3.06 -21.75
N PHE A 99 11.51 2.37 -20.85
CA PHE A 99 11.15 1.02 -20.41
C PHE A 99 9.78 0.99 -19.75
N TRP A 100 9.52 1.89 -18.80
CA TRP A 100 8.25 1.94 -18.07
C TRP A 100 7.09 2.55 -18.85
N LYS A 101 7.35 3.35 -19.89
CA LYS A 101 6.29 3.79 -20.80
C LYS A 101 5.55 2.61 -21.44
N TYR A 102 6.26 1.53 -21.77
CA TYR A 102 5.67 0.31 -22.33
C TYR A 102 5.30 -0.71 -21.26
N LEU A 103 6.15 -0.89 -20.24
CA LEU A 103 5.91 -1.91 -19.22
C LEU A 103 4.77 -1.55 -18.26
N LEU A 104 4.52 -0.26 -17.99
CA LEU A 104 3.47 0.14 -17.05
C LEU A 104 2.08 -0.37 -17.46
N PRO A 105 1.54 -0.10 -18.66
CA PRO A 105 0.21 -0.61 -19.02
C PRO A 105 0.15 -2.14 -18.98
N ILE A 106 1.22 -2.83 -19.38
CA ILE A 106 1.34 -4.29 -19.30
C ILE A 106 1.27 -4.74 -17.83
N SER A 107 2.01 -4.08 -16.94
CA SER A 107 2.03 -4.42 -15.51
C SER A 107 0.65 -4.24 -14.88
N VAL A 108 -0.07 -3.17 -15.22
CA VAL A 108 -1.43 -2.92 -14.72
C VAL A 108 -2.40 -4.00 -15.21
N LEU A 109 -2.33 -4.34 -16.50
CA LEU A 109 -3.13 -5.42 -17.06
C LEU A 109 -2.82 -6.76 -16.38
N PHE A 110 -1.55 -7.06 -16.14
CA PHE A 110 -1.13 -8.29 -15.49
C PHE A 110 -1.57 -8.34 -14.02
N ILE A 111 -1.49 -7.22 -13.28
CA ILE A 111 -1.97 -7.12 -11.90
C ILE A 111 -3.45 -7.44 -11.79
N TYR A 112 -4.28 -6.98 -12.73
CA TYR A 112 -5.74 -7.18 -12.65
C TYR A 112 -6.24 -8.46 -13.33
N LEU A 113 -5.68 -8.85 -14.48
CA LEU A 113 -6.21 -9.96 -15.27
C LEU A 113 -5.53 -11.30 -14.96
N PHE A 114 -4.23 -11.32 -14.68
CA PHE A 114 -3.50 -12.58 -14.46
C PHE A 114 -4.02 -13.37 -13.25
N PRO A 115 -4.39 -12.73 -12.11
CA PRO A 115 -5.03 -13.41 -10.99
C PRO A 115 -6.28 -14.18 -11.35
N LEU A 116 -7.06 -13.72 -12.34
CA LEU A 116 -8.32 -14.35 -12.72
C LEU A 116 -8.14 -15.80 -13.17
N ILE A 117 -6.99 -16.12 -13.77
CA ILE A 117 -6.62 -17.48 -14.20
C ILE A 117 -6.54 -18.42 -13.00
N PHE A 118 -5.91 -17.97 -11.90
CA PHE A 118 -5.74 -18.76 -10.69
C PHE A 118 -6.99 -18.80 -9.81
N THR A 119 -7.85 -17.78 -9.92
CA THR A 119 -9.02 -17.65 -9.06
C THR A 119 -10.31 -18.12 -9.67
N TRP A 120 -10.36 -18.33 -10.98
CA TRP A 120 -11.52 -18.91 -11.66
C TRP A 120 -12.09 -20.16 -10.96
N PRO A 121 -11.28 -21.14 -10.47
CA PRO A 121 -11.81 -22.29 -9.74
C PRO A 121 -12.66 -21.95 -8.51
N TYR A 122 -12.47 -20.78 -7.89
CA TYR A 122 -13.29 -20.35 -6.75
C TYR A 122 -14.72 -19.96 -7.14
N LEU A 123 -14.99 -19.60 -8.40
CA LEU A 123 -16.35 -19.36 -8.90
C LEU A 123 -17.10 -20.67 -9.20
N CYS A 124 -16.35 -21.72 -9.54
CA CYS A 124 -16.91 -23.03 -9.88
C CYS A 124 -17.36 -23.84 -8.64
N ASN A 125 -16.83 -23.52 -7.47
CA ASN A 125 -17.15 -24.24 -6.25
C ASN A 125 -18.05 -23.42 -5.33
N LEU A 126 -19.14 -24.02 -4.86
CA LEU A 126 -19.99 -23.41 -3.85
C LEU A 126 -19.20 -23.20 -2.55
N THR A 127 -19.18 -21.98 -2.04
CA THR A 127 -18.52 -21.65 -0.76
C THR A 127 -19.53 -21.09 0.21
N VAL A 128 -19.43 -21.53 1.46
CA VAL A 128 -20.33 -21.16 2.58
C VAL A 128 -19.51 -20.90 3.83
N TYR A 129 -20.07 -20.16 4.78
CA TYR A 129 -19.50 -20.07 6.12
C TYR A 129 -19.64 -21.40 6.87
N ARG A 130 -18.62 -21.76 7.64
CA ARG A 130 -18.64 -22.84 8.62
C ARG A 130 -18.05 -22.36 9.93
N ILE A 131 -18.46 -23.02 11.01
CA ILE A 131 -17.89 -22.82 12.33
C ILE A 131 -16.41 -23.22 12.26
N LEU A 132 -15.54 -22.32 12.69
CA LEU A 132 -14.09 -22.51 12.79
C LEU A 132 -13.72 -23.04 14.19
N TRP A 133 -14.36 -22.52 15.23
CA TRP A 133 -14.34 -23.00 16.61
C TRP A 133 -15.69 -22.67 17.25
N ASP A 134 -16.06 -23.38 18.31
CA ASP A 134 -17.24 -23.10 19.13
C ASP A 134 -16.80 -23.13 20.59
N ASP A 135 -16.75 -21.95 21.22
CA ASP A 135 -16.47 -21.77 22.65
C ASP A 135 -17.75 -21.23 23.29
N ASP A 136 -18.62 -22.12 23.77
CA ASP A 136 -19.85 -21.77 24.53
C ASP A 136 -20.71 -20.64 23.89
N GLY A 137 -20.83 -20.61 22.56
CA GLY A 137 -21.62 -19.61 21.81
C GLY A 137 -20.84 -18.44 21.21
N GLU A 138 -19.55 -18.29 21.52
CA GLU A 138 -18.62 -17.34 20.85
C GLU A 138 -17.83 -18.03 19.72
N GLY A 139 -18.55 -18.56 18.74
CA GLY A 139 -17.93 -19.21 17.58
C GLY A 139 -17.36 -18.23 16.56
N GLY A 140 -16.19 -18.55 16.02
CA GLY A 140 -15.64 -17.90 14.83
C GLY A 140 -16.13 -18.58 13.56
N TYR A 141 -16.29 -17.83 12.46
CA TYR A 141 -16.68 -18.39 11.17
C TYR A 141 -15.54 -18.31 10.15
N ASN A 142 -15.41 -19.35 9.32
CA ASN A 142 -14.49 -19.38 8.20
C ASN A 142 -15.22 -19.71 6.89
N ILE A 143 -14.70 -19.17 5.79
CA ILE A 143 -15.15 -19.52 4.45
C ILE A 143 -14.60 -20.90 4.08
N THR A 144 -15.50 -21.82 3.79
CA THR A 144 -15.15 -23.17 3.33
C THR A 144 -15.87 -23.51 2.04
N THR A 145 -15.22 -24.34 1.24
CA THR A 145 -15.81 -24.86 0.01
C THR A 145 -16.70 -26.07 0.37
N LYS A 146 -17.98 -26.04 -0.01
CA LYS A 146 -18.93 -27.15 0.21
C LYS A 146 -18.74 -28.25 -0.82
N GLU A 147 -18.62 -27.84 -2.08
CA GLU A 147 -18.44 -28.75 -3.22
C GLU A 147 -16.97 -28.73 -3.64
N ASN A 148 -16.31 -29.88 -3.66
CA ASN A 148 -14.93 -29.98 -4.17
C ASN A 148 -14.94 -30.31 -5.66
N LYS A 149 -15.68 -29.56 -6.49
CA LYS A 149 -15.75 -29.80 -7.96
C LYS A 149 -14.40 -29.60 -8.63
N CYS A 150 -13.52 -28.78 -8.06
CA CYS A 150 -12.14 -28.60 -8.51
C CYS A 150 -11.14 -29.37 -7.62
N ILE A 151 -11.27 -30.70 -7.49
CA ILE A 151 -10.37 -31.56 -6.69
C ILE A 151 -8.89 -31.32 -7.01
N TYR A 152 -8.58 -31.06 -8.28
CA TYR A 152 -7.21 -30.82 -8.77
C TYR A 152 -6.60 -29.51 -8.26
N PHE A 153 -7.39 -28.59 -7.70
CA PHE A 153 -6.92 -27.30 -7.20
C PHE A 153 -6.67 -27.35 -5.69
N ASN A 154 -5.47 -27.76 -5.29
CA ASN A 154 -5.06 -27.65 -3.88
C ASN A 154 -4.84 -26.17 -3.52
N LYS A 155 -5.88 -25.54 -2.96
CA LYS A 155 -5.88 -24.14 -2.52
C LYS A 155 -4.63 -23.75 -1.72
N ALA A 156 -4.26 -24.56 -0.74
CA ALA A 156 -3.13 -24.26 0.14
C ALA A 156 -1.80 -24.27 -0.63
N SER A 157 -1.61 -25.27 -1.49
CA SER A 157 -0.40 -25.41 -2.31
C SER A 157 -0.25 -24.29 -3.34
N VAL A 158 -1.35 -23.90 -4.01
CA VAL A 158 -1.32 -22.83 -5.02
C VAL A 158 -1.01 -21.49 -4.37
N ILE A 159 -1.68 -21.15 -3.28
CA ILE A 159 -1.44 -19.87 -2.58
C ILE A 159 -0.03 -19.83 -2.00
N SER A 160 0.44 -20.91 -1.36
CA SER A 160 1.76 -20.94 -0.75
C SER A 160 2.87 -20.86 -1.80
N SER A 161 2.77 -21.63 -2.89
CA SER A 161 3.74 -21.61 -3.98
C SER A 161 3.79 -20.27 -4.69
N PHE A 162 2.63 -19.65 -4.93
CA PHE A 162 2.55 -18.33 -5.57
C PHE A 162 3.11 -17.23 -4.68
N SER A 163 2.69 -17.19 -3.41
CA SER A 163 3.19 -16.25 -2.41
C SER A 163 4.71 -16.37 -2.26
N PHE A 164 5.21 -17.59 -2.14
CA PHE A 164 6.64 -17.86 -2.01
C PHE A 164 7.42 -17.43 -3.27
N GLY A 165 6.92 -17.78 -4.46
CA GLY A 165 7.54 -17.38 -5.73
C GLY A 165 7.62 -15.86 -5.90
N CYS A 166 6.50 -15.15 -5.71
CA CYS A 166 6.45 -13.69 -5.81
C CYS A 166 7.34 -13.01 -4.76
N SER A 167 7.31 -13.49 -3.52
CA SER A 167 8.12 -12.95 -2.43
C SER A 167 9.62 -13.18 -2.69
N SER A 168 10.00 -14.34 -3.22
CA SER A 168 11.39 -14.66 -3.56
C SER A 168 11.91 -13.78 -4.69
N ILE A 169 11.14 -13.61 -5.77
CA ILE A 169 11.49 -12.72 -6.88
C ILE A 169 11.63 -11.28 -6.37
N SER A 170 10.67 -10.81 -5.58
CA SER A 170 10.75 -9.47 -4.99
C SER A 170 11.97 -9.32 -4.08
N ALA A 171 12.28 -10.32 -3.26
CA ALA A 171 13.44 -10.28 -2.37
C ALA A 171 14.75 -10.20 -3.17
N LEU A 172 14.90 -11.00 -4.23
CA LEU A 172 16.05 -10.98 -5.12
C LEU A 172 16.23 -9.60 -5.79
N LEU A 173 15.15 -9.02 -6.33
CA LEU A 173 15.20 -7.70 -6.97
C LEU A 173 15.55 -6.59 -5.98
N ASN A 174 14.99 -6.63 -4.76
CA ASN A 174 15.32 -5.67 -3.71
C ASN A 174 16.76 -5.84 -3.22
N PHE A 175 17.24 -7.07 -3.08
CA PHE A 175 18.62 -7.35 -2.70
C PHE A 175 19.60 -6.90 -3.78
N ALA A 176 19.32 -7.17 -5.06
CA ALA A 176 20.12 -6.68 -6.17
C ALA A 176 20.16 -5.14 -6.23
N SER A 177 19.02 -4.49 -5.98
CA SER A 177 18.94 -3.03 -5.86
C SER A 177 19.81 -2.49 -4.72
N LEU A 178 19.77 -3.13 -3.56
CA LEU A 178 20.59 -2.78 -2.40
C LEU A 178 22.08 -3.01 -2.68
N ALA A 179 22.45 -4.17 -3.23
CA ALA A 179 23.83 -4.51 -3.54
C ALA A 179 24.44 -3.51 -4.54
N TYR A 180 23.66 -3.10 -5.55
CA TYR A 180 24.09 -2.06 -6.48
C TYR A 180 24.29 -0.70 -5.80
N LEU A 181 23.32 -0.26 -4.98
CA LEU A 181 23.43 1.00 -4.23
C LEU A 181 24.64 1.01 -3.28
N VAL A 182 24.88 -0.10 -2.59
CA VAL A 182 26.05 -0.26 -1.70
C VAL A 182 27.35 -0.24 -2.49
N LYS A 183 27.39 -0.87 -3.68
CA LYS A 183 28.57 -0.85 -4.56
C LYS A 183 28.87 0.55 -5.09
N GLU A 184 27.86 1.29 -5.52
CA GLU A 184 28.02 2.61 -6.14
C GLU A 184 28.33 3.71 -5.10
N LYS A 185 27.59 3.73 -3.99
CA LYS A 185 27.65 4.83 -3.01
C LYS A 185 28.45 4.47 -1.76
N GLY A 186 28.69 3.18 -1.50
CA GLY A 186 29.22 2.70 -0.24
C GLY A 186 28.14 2.58 0.84
N PHE A 187 28.31 1.61 1.75
CA PHE A 187 27.36 1.35 2.83
C PHE A 187 27.18 2.55 3.76
N LEU A 188 28.28 3.21 4.14
CA LEU A 188 28.26 4.36 5.05
C LEU A 188 27.53 5.58 4.46
N ALA A 189 27.59 5.77 3.15
CA ALA A 189 26.93 6.90 2.50
C ALA A 189 25.39 6.80 2.56
N LEU A 190 24.84 5.58 2.66
CA LEU A 190 23.40 5.37 2.80
C LEU A 190 22.86 5.87 4.15
N PHE A 191 23.68 5.79 5.20
CA PHE A 191 23.31 6.21 6.56
C PHE A 191 23.82 7.60 6.93
N ARG A 192 24.75 8.17 6.18
CA ARG A 192 25.25 9.52 6.44
C ARG A 192 24.09 10.51 6.32
N SER A 193 23.79 11.19 7.43
CA SER A 193 22.88 12.33 7.42
C SER A 193 23.45 13.38 6.47
N THR A 194 22.67 13.80 5.48
CA THR A 194 23.02 14.96 4.67
C THR A 194 22.89 16.17 5.58
N GLU A 195 23.97 16.52 6.28
CA GLU A 195 24.09 17.80 6.95
C GLU A 195 23.78 18.92 5.95
N LYS A 196 23.13 19.98 6.45
CA LYS A 196 22.55 21.13 5.74
C LYS A 196 23.33 21.50 4.48
N SER A 197 23.04 20.81 3.37
CA SER A 197 23.76 21.04 2.12
C SER A 197 23.34 22.39 1.56
N SER A 198 24.32 23.12 1.05
CA SER A 198 24.22 24.44 0.42
C SER A 198 22.96 24.62 -0.44
N ARG A 199 22.41 25.85 -0.45
CA ARG A 199 21.18 26.29 -1.15
C ARG A 199 21.20 26.14 -2.68
N ASN A 200 22.19 25.48 -3.27
CA ASN A 200 22.21 25.24 -4.71
C ASN A 200 21.10 24.26 -5.11
N SER A 201 20.40 24.54 -6.21
CA SER A 201 19.27 23.73 -6.69
C SER A 201 19.68 22.28 -7.01
N ILE A 202 20.89 22.10 -7.56
CA ILE A 202 21.44 20.79 -7.94
C ILE A 202 21.74 19.93 -6.70
N THR A 203 22.35 20.53 -5.65
CA THR A 203 22.64 19.80 -4.40
C THR A 203 21.36 19.41 -3.67
N GLN A 204 20.34 20.28 -3.71
CA GLN A 204 19.03 19.98 -3.14
C GLN A 204 18.31 18.84 -3.88
N TYR A 205 18.37 18.81 -5.22
CA TYR A 205 17.81 17.71 -6.02
C TYR A 205 18.46 16.36 -5.67
N ASN A 206 19.79 16.31 -5.64
CA ASN A 206 20.54 15.09 -5.30
C ASN A 206 20.27 14.62 -3.86
N SER A 207 20.14 15.56 -2.90
CA SER A 207 19.77 15.24 -1.52
C SER A 207 18.35 14.69 -1.40
N ASN A 208 17.37 15.26 -2.12
CA ASN A 208 16.00 14.74 -2.14
C ASN A 208 15.92 13.37 -2.81
N LYS A 209 16.68 13.14 -3.90
CA LYS A 209 16.76 11.85 -4.59
C LYS A 209 17.31 10.76 -3.67
N THR A 210 18.46 10.99 -3.06
CA THR A 210 19.09 10.04 -2.11
C THR A 210 18.20 9.75 -0.91
N LYS A 211 17.52 10.77 -0.36
CA LYS A 211 16.53 10.59 0.70
C LYS A 211 15.35 9.72 0.27
N SER A 212 14.84 9.93 -0.94
CA SER A 212 13.76 9.12 -1.52
C SER A 212 14.19 7.66 -1.69
N GLU A 213 15.36 7.42 -2.30
CA GLU A 213 15.94 6.07 -2.45
C GLU A 213 16.08 5.35 -1.11
N ARG A 214 16.61 6.04 -0.08
CA ARG A 214 16.74 5.48 1.27
C ARG A 214 15.39 5.15 1.89
N ASN A 215 14.41 6.03 1.77
CA ASN A 215 13.07 5.78 2.29
C ASN A 215 12.41 4.60 1.58
N MET A 216 12.60 4.47 0.26
CA MET A 216 12.09 3.33 -0.52
C MET A 216 12.75 2.01 -0.10
N LEU A 217 14.07 2.02 0.14
CA LEU A 217 14.80 0.86 0.63
C LEU A 217 14.31 0.43 2.03
N LEU A 218 14.23 1.38 2.97
CA LEU A 218 13.78 1.13 4.34
C LEU A 218 12.34 0.59 4.37
N CYS A 219 11.45 1.17 3.56
CA CYS A 219 10.08 0.65 3.43
C CYS A 219 10.05 -0.79 2.88
N SER A 220 10.98 -1.15 1.98
CA SER A 220 11.11 -2.50 1.46
C SER A 220 11.49 -3.50 2.54
N ILE A 221 12.46 -3.12 3.36
CA ILE A 221 12.96 -3.95 4.46
C ILE A 221 11.83 -4.16 5.48
N ILE A 222 11.12 -3.09 5.86
CA ILE A 222 9.96 -3.17 6.76
C ILE A 222 8.86 -4.05 6.18
N SER A 223 8.52 -3.88 4.90
CA SER A 223 7.49 -4.69 4.24
C SER A 223 7.88 -6.17 4.19
N PHE A 224 9.16 -6.46 3.96
CA PHE A 224 9.69 -7.83 4.01
C PHE A 224 9.55 -8.43 5.42
N PHE A 225 9.94 -7.70 6.46
CA PHE A 225 9.78 -8.16 7.85
C PHE A 225 8.32 -8.44 8.21
N PHE A 226 7.39 -7.55 7.84
CA PHE A 226 5.97 -7.80 8.09
C PHE A 226 5.42 -8.99 7.28
N GLY A 227 5.87 -9.17 6.03
CA GLY A 227 5.52 -10.35 5.24
C GLY A 227 6.03 -11.65 5.86
N LEU A 228 7.26 -11.63 6.40
CA LEU A 228 7.86 -12.77 7.10
C LEU A 228 7.10 -13.08 8.40
N LEU A 229 6.78 -12.07 9.21
CA LEU A 229 5.97 -12.23 10.42
C LEU A 229 4.59 -12.80 10.11
N PHE A 230 3.92 -12.29 9.07
CA PHE A 230 2.64 -12.83 8.59
C PHE A 230 2.77 -14.32 8.22
N GLY A 231 3.83 -14.71 7.52
CA GLY A 231 4.12 -16.10 7.18
C GLY A 231 4.32 -16.99 8.42
N ILE A 232 5.09 -16.54 9.42
CA ILE A 232 5.29 -17.26 10.68
C ILE A 232 3.96 -17.43 11.44
N CYS A 233 3.18 -16.36 11.58
CA CYS A 233 1.88 -16.42 12.24
C CYS A 233 0.92 -17.38 11.52
N SER A 234 0.93 -17.41 10.19
CA SER A 234 0.13 -18.36 9.43
C SER A 234 0.50 -19.82 9.73
N GLN A 235 1.79 -20.12 9.89
CA GLN A 235 2.25 -21.47 10.26
C GLN A 235 1.91 -21.82 11.72
N LEU A 236 2.03 -20.86 12.63
CA LEU A 236 1.60 -21.04 14.02
C LEU A 236 0.10 -21.33 14.13
N SER A 237 -0.74 -20.73 13.27
CA SER A 237 -2.18 -21.01 13.25
C SER A 237 -2.45 -22.46 12.86
N TYR A 238 -1.74 -22.96 11.85
CA TYR A 238 -1.82 -24.36 11.47
C TYR A 238 -1.41 -25.28 12.62
N TYR A 239 -0.29 -24.98 13.29
CA TYR A 239 0.18 -25.73 14.45
C TYR A 239 -0.83 -25.74 15.61
N PHE A 240 -1.38 -24.58 16.00
CA PHE A 240 -2.37 -24.51 17.08
C PHE A 240 -3.66 -25.24 16.73
N SER A 241 -4.10 -25.18 15.46
CA SER A 241 -5.27 -25.92 14.99
C SER A 241 -5.07 -27.43 15.05
N GLN A 242 -3.89 -27.94 14.65
CA GLN A 242 -3.57 -29.37 14.73
C GLN A 242 -3.53 -29.88 16.18
N ASN A 243 -3.00 -29.09 17.11
CA ASN A 243 -2.90 -29.44 18.52
C ASN A 243 -4.16 -29.08 19.34
N LYS A 244 -5.24 -28.62 18.69
CA LYS A 244 -6.49 -28.18 19.35
C LYS A 244 -6.28 -27.12 20.46
N MET A 245 -5.27 -26.27 20.29
CA MET A 245 -4.98 -25.17 21.21
C MET A 245 -5.82 -23.94 20.85
N TRP A 246 -7.13 -23.99 21.09
CA TRP A 246 -8.09 -23.00 20.57
C TRP A 246 -7.85 -21.56 21.05
N SER A 247 -7.46 -21.36 22.32
CA SER A 247 -7.10 -20.03 22.83
C SER A 247 -5.90 -19.43 22.09
N GLY A 248 -4.83 -20.23 21.90
CA GLY A 248 -3.65 -19.82 21.12
C GLY A 248 -3.99 -19.56 19.65
N PHE A 249 -4.85 -20.40 19.06
CA PHE A 249 -5.36 -20.23 17.72
C PHE A 249 -6.12 -18.90 17.56
N ARG A 250 -7.06 -18.59 18.47
CA ARG A 250 -7.85 -17.34 18.48
C ARG A 250 -6.95 -16.11 18.55
N ILE A 251 -6.02 -16.08 19.52
CA ILE A 251 -5.06 -14.97 19.68
C ILE A 251 -4.24 -14.79 18.40
N ASN A 252 -3.77 -15.89 17.81
CA ASN A 252 -2.97 -15.82 16.60
C ASN A 252 -3.78 -15.38 15.37
N CYS A 253 -5.04 -15.79 15.22
CA CYS A 253 -5.94 -15.26 14.18
C CYS A 253 -6.16 -13.75 14.30
N MET A 254 -6.29 -13.24 15.54
CA MET A 254 -6.37 -11.79 15.79
C MET A 254 -5.06 -11.09 15.41
N ALA A 255 -3.91 -11.64 15.80
CA ALA A 255 -2.60 -11.10 15.46
C ALA A 255 -2.34 -11.09 13.93
N ILE A 256 -2.73 -12.16 13.22
CA ILE A 256 -2.66 -12.24 11.75
C ILE A 256 -3.44 -11.09 11.12
N SER A 257 -4.62 -10.77 11.64
CA SER A 257 -5.44 -9.67 11.11
C SER A 257 -4.71 -8.32 11.24
N ILE A 258 -4.03 -8.09 12.36
CA ILE A 258 -3.23 -6.87 12.58
C ILE A 258 -2.02 -6.83 11.65
N PHE A 259 -1.27 -7.92 11.52
CA PHE A 259 -0.14 -7.99 10.58
C PHE A 259 -0.60 -7.86 9.12
N TYR A 260 -1.78 -8.40 8.80
CA TYR A 260 -2.41 -8.23 7.51
C TYR A 260 -2.78 -6.76 7.23
N ASP A 261 -3.30 -6.02 8.22
CA ASP A 261 -3.55 -4.59 8.07
C ASP A 261 -2.24 -3.82 7.79
N LEU A 262 -1.17 -4.13 8.52
CA LEU A 262 0.13 -3.48 8.35
C LEU A 262 0.76 -3.76 6.98
N THR A 263 0.57 -4.97 6.45
CA THR A 263 1.09 -5.41 5.13
C THR A 263 0.22 -4.94 3.96
N SER A 264 -1.11 -5.01 4.08
CA SER A 264 -2.06 -4.57 3.06
C SER A 264 -2.01 -3.05 2.90
N LEU A 265 -2.04 -2.29 4.00
CA LEU A 265 -1.95 -0.82 3.94
C LEU A 265 -0.52 -0.33 3.73
N SER A 266 0.45 -1.23 3.45
CA SER A 266 1.85 -0.83 3.31
C SER A 266 2.09 0.21 2.26
N LYS A 267 1.41 0.13 1.13
CA LYS A 267 1.57 1.10 0.05
C LYS A 267 0.98 2.45 0.42
N CYS A 268 -0.08 2.50 1.24
CA CYS A 268 -0.63 3.74 1.77
C CYS A 268 0.40 4.48 2.62
N TRP A 269 0.94 3.83 3.66
CA TRP A 269 1.94 4.50 4.52
C TRP A 269 3.28 4.70 3.81
N MET A 270 3.66 3.87 2.83
CA MET A 270 4.81 4.12 1.96
C MET A 270 4.63 5.38 1.11
N LEU A 271 3.47 5.59 0.51
CA LEU A 271 3.14 6.80 -0.25
C LEU A 271 3.23 8.05 0.64
N LEU A 272 2.72 7.96 1.88
CA LEU A 272 2.83 9.01 2.88
C LEU A 272 4.29 9.27 3.31
N ALA A 273 5.08 8.22 3.53
CA ALA A 273 6.47 8.34 3.98
C ALA A 273 7.38 8.93 2.89
N THR A 274 7.20 8.50 1.65
CA THR A 274 8.05 8.87 0.51
C THR A 274 7.66 10.23 -0.08
N SER A 275 6.37 10.50 -0.28
CA SER A 275 5.92 11.71 -0.96
C SER A 275 5.68 12.87 -0.01
N SER A 276 6.53 13.91 -0.09
CA SER A 276 6.27 15.17 0.62
C SER A 276 5.05 15.91 0.08
N THR A 277 4.77 15.78 -1.22
CA THR A 277 3.62 16.37 -1.90
C THR A 277 2.30 15.80 -1.38
N ILE A 278 2.19 14.47 -1.30
CA ILE A 278 0.98 13.81 -0.76
C ILE A 278 0.75 14.26 0.69
N ARG A 279 1.80 14.30 1.53
CA ARG A 279 1.68 14.79 2.91
C ARG A 279 1.21 16.24 3.00
N LYS A 280 1.73 17.13 2.15
CA LYS A 280 1.30 18.52 2.11
C LYS A 280 -0.17 18.64 1.72
N GLU A 281 -0.63 17.88 0.73
CA GLU A 281 -2.01 17.89 0.28
C GLU A 281 -2.97 17.29 1.30
N ILE A 282 -2.61 16.16 1.93
CA ILE A 282 -3.39 15.60 3.05
C ILE A 282 -3.46 16.58 4.20
N ARG A 283 -2.34 17.21 4.55
CA ARG A 283 -2.32 18.25 5.59
C ARG A 283 -3.22 19.43 5.21
N ARG A 284 -3.23 19.84 3.94
CA ARG A 284 -4.10 20.91 3.42
C ARG A 284 -5.58 20.54 3.53
N ILE A 285 -5.93 19.29 3.24
CA ILE A 285 -7.30 18.77 3.30
C ILE A 285 -7.76 18.64 4.76
N PHE A 286 -6.97 18.02 5.63
CA PHE A 286 -7.36 17.69 7.00
C PHE A 286 -7.19 18.84 8.00
N LEU A 287 -6.08 19.59 7.95
CA LEU A 287 -5.85 20.70 8.90
C LEU A 287 -6.51 21.99 8.45
N GLY A 288 -7.27 21.97 7.35
CA GLY A 288 -7.83 23.16 6.77
C GLY A 288 -6.74 24.11 6.24
N ASN A 289 -7.16 24.95 5.32
CA ASN A 289 -6.25 25.79 4.56
C ASN A 289 -5.78 26.99 5.40
N ASN A 290 -4.78 26.82 6.28
CA ASN A 290 -4.08 27.98 6.86
C ASN A 290 -3.37 28.84 5.79
N SER A 291 -3.30 28.38 4.52
CA SER A 291 -2.86 29.22 3.41
C SER A 291 -3.87 30.32 3.03
N LEU A 292 -5.16 30.18 3.36
CA LEU A 292 -6.11 31.31 3.23
C LEU A 292 -5.72 32.45 4.17
N ASN A 293 -5.14 32.16 5.33
CA ASN A 293 -4.55 33.18 6.19
C ASN A 293 -3.29 33.79 5.58
N GLN A 294 -2.46 33.03 4.84
CA GLN A 294 -1.32 33.60 4.12
C GLN A 294 -1.76 34.49 2.95
N VAL A 295 -2.79 34.10 2.18
CA VAL A 295 -3.35 34.95 1.12
C VAL A 295 -4.03 36.19 1.72
N LYS A 296 -4.75 36.06 2.84
CA LYS A 296 -5.26 37.22 3.60
C LYS A 296 -4.12 38.10 4.13
N LEU A 297 -3.01 37.54 4.61
CA LEU A 297 -1.86 38.31 5.09
C LEU A 297 -1.11 39.00 3.95
N ILE A 298 -1.01 38.38 2.79
CA ILE A 298 -0.45 38.98 1.57
C ILE A 298 -1.36 40.11 1.09
N ASN A 299 -2.68 39.91 1.10
CA ASN A 299 -3.66 40.94 0.74
C ASN A 299 -3.73 42.09 1.77
N LEU A 300 -3.53 41.81 3.07
CA LEU A 300 -3.41 42.83 4.11
C LEU A 300 -2.08 43.59 4.01
N ARG A 301 -0.98 42.92 3.63
CA ARG A 301 0.29 43.60 3.34
C ARG A 301 0.18 44.46 2.09
N SER A 302 -0.43 43.98 1.02
CA SER A 302 -0.58 44.76 -0.21
C SER A 302 -1.54 45.94 -0.02
N SER A 303 -2.64 45.78 0.72
CA SER A 303 -3.53 46.90 1.07
C SER A 303 -2.85 47.94 1.96
N ASN A 304 -2.04 47.51 2.94
CA ASN A 304 -1.24 48.43 3.75
C ASN A 304 -0.16 49.14 2.93
N VAL A 305 0.51 48.46 2.00
CA VAL A 305 1.49 49.10 1.10
C VAL A 305 0.81 50.13 0.19
N ILE A 306 -0.38 49.83 -0.34
CA ILE A 306 -1.16 50.78 -1.16
C ILE A 306 -1.60 51.99 -0.31
N ALA A 307 -2.04 51.79 0.93
CA ALA A 307 -2.42 52.87 1.84
C ALA A 307 -1.24 53.77 2.21
N VAL A 308 -0.05 53.20 2.46
CA VAL A 308 1.19 53.95 2.71
C VAL A 308 1.60 54.75 1.48
N LYS A 309 1.49 54.17 0.27
CA LYS A 309 1.81 54.87 -0.98
C LYS A 309 0.84 56.02 -1.28
N ARG A 310 -0.45 55.89 -0.96
CA ARG A 310 -1.43 56.99 -1.06
C ARG A 310 -1.13 58.11 -0.08
N LYS A 311 -0.78 57.81 1.18
CA LYS A 311 -0.39 58.84 2.17
C LYS A 311 0.86 59.61 1.75
N SER A 312 1.88 58.92 1.21
CA SER A 312 3.10 59.59 0.75
C SER A 312 2.87 60.47 -0.49
N GLN A 313 1.96 60.08 -1.39
CA GLN A 313 1.55 60.94 -2.51
C GLN A 313 0.76 62.16 -2.05
N LEU A 314 -0.16 62.01 -1.09
CA LEU A 314 -0.95 63.12 -0.53
C LEU A 314 -0.11 64.11 0.31
N GLN A 315 0.96 63.63 0.96
CA GLN A 315 1.93 64.51 1.61
C GLN A 315 2.77 65.28 0.59
N ARG A 316 3.21 64.63 -0.50
CA ARG A 316 3.98 65.32 -1.57
C ARG A 316 3.17 66.39 -2.28
N SER A 317 1.86 66.21 -2.46
CA SER A 317 1.01 67.24 -3.08
C SER A 317 0.74 68.44 -2.17
N LYS A 318 0.89 68.29 -0.84
CA LYS A 318 0.74 69.40 0.12
C LYS A 318 2.00 70.24 0.28
N THR A 319 3.17 69.70 -0.07
CA THR A 319 4.46 70.42 0.00
C THR A 319 4.83 71.14 -1.29
N SER A 320 3.98 71.07 -2.33
CA SER A 320 4.23 71.68 -3.64
C SER A 320 3.38 72.92 -3.93
N PHE A 321 2.85 73.57 -2.89
CA PHE A 321 2.25 74.91 -2.92
C PHE A 321 2.99 75.78 -1.90
#